data_AF-A0A380PX88-F1
#
_entry.id   AF-A0A380PX88-F1
#
_cell.length_a   1.000
_cell.length_b   1.000
_cell.length_c   1.000
_cell.angle_alpha   90.00
_cell.angle_beta   90.00
_cell.angle_gamma   90.00
#
_symmetry.space_group_name_H-M   'P 1'
#
loop_
_entity.id
_entity.type
_entity.pdbx_description
1 polymer ?
#
loop_
_entity_poly.entity_id
_entity_poly.type
_entity_poly.pdbx_seq_one_letter_code
_entity_poly.pdbx_strand_id
1 'polypeptide(L)'
;MTNGYAGVSVGQGSSITLDGLIATGTMAQVFDAKGAVTLSDADIDLASGGVLRAMGNSSANKAVIIFNNVNAISHSGNTTMVDVNMNADVTLNGGSYHSKGTSAMGIWVPDTTSSVKVYNSEVITEGDGATAIENRGRAIVDNTRVVTTGNSSHGIYSESMFDATNMTISTAGVGSIGASAAREGQLNIDGASINTTGDSGMVLGTFASSFVNAKNITGTSAGASAYALWLQLRPMLMVWAATTH
;
A
#
# COMPACT_ATOMS: atom_id res chain seq x y z
N MET A 1 -29.49 -0.74 -3.43
CA MET A 1 -28.97 -0.39 -4.78
C MET A 1 -27.85 -1.37 -5.09
N THR A 2 -27.84 -1.96 -6.29
CA THR A 2 -26.78 -2.89 -6.74
C THR A 2 -25.59 -2.09 -7.22
N ASN A 3 -24.41 -2.32 -6.65
CA ASN A 3 -23.16 -1.69 -7.09
C ASN A 3 -22.87 -2.10 -8.55
N GLY A 4 -22.37 -1.17 -9.37
CA GLY A 4 -21.77 -1.54 -10.64
C GLY A 4 -20.57 -2.46 -10.40
N TYR A 5 -20.40 -3.53 -11.16
CA TYR A 5 -19.27 -4.44 -10.92
C TYR A 5 -17.95 -3.78 -11.32
N ALA A 6 -17.82 -3.30 -12.57
CA ALA A 6 -16.64 -2.60 -13.05
C ALA A 6 -17.03 -1.41 -13.92
N GLY A 7 -16.25 -0.32 -13.88
CA GLY A 7 -16.36 0.78 -14.86
C GLY A 7 -15.78 0.38 -16.23
N VAL A 8 -14.66 -0.33 -16.22
CA VAL A 8 -13.94 -0.86 -17.38
C VAL A 8 -13.49 -2.29 -17.08
N SER A 9 -13.79 -3.21 -17.99
CA SER A 9 -13.29 -4.58 -17.94
C SER A 9 -12.32 -4.83 -19.09
N VAL A 10 -11.12 -5.31 -18.78
CA VAL A 10 -10.11 -5.63 -19.80
C VAL A 10 -9.80 -7.11 -19.77
N GLY A 11 -10.17 -7.80 -20.85
CA GLY A 11 -9.97 -9.24 -21.00
C GLY A 11 -8.50 -9.62 -21.17
N GLN A 12 -8.21 -10.90 -20.97
CA GLN A 12 -6.88 -11.47 -21.23
C GLN A 12 -6.46 -11.20 -22.68
N GLY A 13 -5.19 -10.83 -22.88
CA GLY A 13 -4.64 -10.54 -24.22
C GLY A 13 -5.17 -9.25 -24.85
N SER A 14 -6.07 -8.54 -24.16
CA SER A 14 -6.55 -7.22 -24.56
C SER A 14 -5.74 -6.14 -23.85
N SER A 15 -5.70 -4.95 -24.45
CA SER A 15 -5.12 -3.77 -23.83
C SER A 15 -6.05 -2.56 -24.00
N ILE A 16 -5.96 -1.62 -23.06
CA ILE A 16 -6.58 -0.31 -23.17
C ILE A 16 -5.58 0.76 -22.74
N THR A 17 -5.61 1.90 -23.43
CA THR A 17 -4.91 3.11 -23.03
C THR A 17 -5.93 4.23 -22.88
N LEU A 18 -5.90 4.91 -21.74
CA LEU A 18 -6.80 6.02 -21.40
C LEU A 18 -5.98 7.20 -20.89
N ASP A 19 -6.44 8.39 -21.21
CA ASP A 19 -5.87 9.67 -20.79
C ASP A 19 -7.02 10.59 -20.37
N GLY A 20 -6.94 11.18 -19.17
CA GLY A 20 -8.00 12.09 -18.69
C GLY A 20 -9.28 11.41 -18.20
N LEU A 21 -9.24 10.16 -17.71
CA LEU A 21 -10.44 9.48 -17.22
C LEU A 21 -11.01 10.20 -16.00
N ILE A 22 -12.32 10.48 -16.02
CA ILE A 22 -13.09 10.88 -14.85
C ILE A 22 -14.06 9.75 -14.50
N ALA A 23 -14.01 9.25 -13.27
CA ALA A 23 -14.94 8.21 -12.81
C ALA A 23 -15.54 8.57 -11.44
N THR A 24 -16.87 8.44 -11.30
CA THR A 24 -17.55 8.70 -10.04
C THR A 24 -18.65 7.69 -9.73
N GLY A 25 -19.08 7.64 -8.47
CA GLY A 25 -20.26 6.88 -8.02
C GLY A 25 -19.95 5.61 -7.23
N THR A 26 -20.83 4.62 -7.30
CA THR A 26 -20.76 3.38 -6.52
C THR A 26 -20.49 2.18 -7.42
N MET A 27 -19.29 1.62 -7.33
CA MET A 27 -18.87 0.42 -8.07
C MET A 27 -17.96 -0.47 -7.22
N ALA A 28 -17.76 -1.73 -7.59
CA ALA A 28 -16.79 -2.56 -6.88
C ALA A 28 -15.35 -2.15 -7.22
N GLN A 29 -15.08 -1.91 -8.51
CA GLN A 29 -13.82 -1.34 -8.99
C GLN A 29 -14.01 -0.49 -10.24
N VAL A 30 -13.15 0.51 -10.48
CA VAL A 30 -13.12 1.19 -11.79
C VAL A 30 -12.61 0.24 -12.87
N PHE A 31 -11.52 -0.49 -12.60
CA PHE A 31 -10.90 -1.43 -13.52
C PHE A 31 -10.95 -2.86 -12.98
N ASP A 32 -11.60 -3.77 -13.72
CA ASP A 32 -11.39 -5.22 -13.59
C ASP A 32 -10.51 -5.70 -14.74
N ALA A 33 -9.22 -5.87 -14.46
CA ALA A 33 -8.20 -6.02 -15.49
C ALA A 33 -7.54 -7.41 -15.44
N LYS A 34 -7.77 -8.19 -16.49
CA LYS A 34 -7.07 -9.45 -16.76
C LYS A 34 -6.00 -9.33 -17.87
N GLY A 35 -6.06 -8.23 -18.62
CA GLY A 35 -5.10 -7.86 -19.67
C GLY A 35 -4.24 -6.67 -19.26
N ALA A 36 -3.93 -5.80 -20.22
CA ALA A 36 -3.09 -4.62 -20.00
C ALA A 36 -3.91 -3.32 -19.89
N VAL A 37 -3.55 -2.44 -18.96
CA VAL A 37 -4.15 -1.11 -18.82
C VAL A 37 -3.04 -0.09 -18.68
N THR A 38 -3.05 0.94 -19.52
CA THR A 38 -2.29 2.16 -19.30
C THR A 38 -3.26 3.30 -19.05
N LEU A 39 -3.16 3.95 -17.90
CA LEU A 39 -3.99 5.09 -17.54
C LEU A 39 -3.10 6.29 -17.21
N SER A 40 -3.40 7.44 -17.78
CA SER A 40 -2.74 8.71 -17.45
C SER A 40 -3.76 9.76 -17.02
N ASP A 41 -3.32 10.63 -16.10
CA ASP A 41 -3.97 11.91 -15.77
C ASP A 41 -5.47 11.76 -15.41
N ALA A 42 -5.78 10.82 -14.52
CA ALA A 42 -7.16 10.49 -14.16
C ALA A 42 -7.58 11.10 -12.82
N ASP A 43 -8.87 11.38 -12.70
CA ASP A 43 -9.54 11.83 -11.48
C ASP A 43 -10.72 10.90 -11.15
N ILE A 44 -10.66 10.24 -9.99
CA ILE A 44 -11.58 9.19 -9.60
C ILE A 44 -12.14 9.49 -8.21
N ASP A 45 -13.44 9.71 -8.11
CA ASP A 45 -14.13 9.99 -6.83
C ASP A 45 -15.29 9.00 -6.62
N LEU A 46 -15.01 7.95 -5.83
CA LEU A 46 -15.95 6.88 -5.57
C LEU A 46 -16.68 7.08 -4.24
N ALA A 47 -18.01 7.07 -4.30
CA ALA A 47 -18.84 6.94 -3.10
C ALA A 47 -18.54 5.61 -2.38
N SER A 48 -18.24 4.56 -3.14
CA SER A 48 -17.68 3.30 -2.64
C SER A 48 -17.02 2.51 -3.77
N GLY A 49 -15.97 1.75 -3.47
CA GLY A 49 -15.25 0.93 -4.45
C GLY A 49 -13.73 1.09 -4.43
N GLY A 50 -13.04 0.24 -5.19
CA GLY A 50 -11.62 0.41 -5.49
C GLY A 50 -11.38 1.04 -6.87
N VAL A 51 -10.14 1.41 -7.15
CA VAL A 51 -9.72 1.80 -8.50
C VAL A 51 -9.46 0.56 -9.35
N LEU A 52 -8.68 -0.38 -8.83
CA LEU A 52 -8.14 -1.48 -9.61
C LEU A 52 -8.32 -2.81 -8.91
N ARG A 53 -8.75 -3.80 -9.70
CA ARG A 53 -8.49 -5.22 -9.46
C ARG A 53 -7.73 -5.79 -10.66
N ALA A 54 -6.47 -6.16 -10.46
CA ALA A 54 -5.62 -6.75 -11.48
C ALA A 54 -5.48 -8.25 -11.24
N MET A 55 -5.90 -9.08 -12.20
CA MET A 55 -5.89 -10.54 -12.05
C MET A 55 -5.58 -11.24 -13.37
N GLY A 56 -4.31 -11.60 -13.58
CA GLY A 56 -3.90 -12.47 -14.69
C GLY A 56 -4.29 -13.92 -14.45
N ASN A 57 -3.93 -14.81 -15.37
CA ASN A 57 -4.28 -16.25 -15.25
C ASN A 57 -3.10 -17.15 -14.87
N SER A 58 -1.86 -16.71 -15.12
CA SER A 58 -0.63 -17.47 -14.93
C SER A 58 0.57 -16.56 -14.99
N SER A 59 1.74 -17.06 -14.60
CA SER A 59 3.00 -16.33 -14.71
C SER A 59 3.35 -15.90 -16.15
N ALA A 60 2.82 -16.59 -17.17
CA ALA A 60 3.01 -16.25 -18.58
C ALA A 60 1.98 -15.26 -19.13
N ASN A 61 0.78 -15.18 -18.54
CA ASN A 61 -0.23 -14.18 -18.90
C ASN A 61 -0.66 -13.39 -17.67
N LYS A 62 0.24 -12.51 -17.23
CA LYS A 62 -0.06 -11.58 -16.16
C LYS A 62 -0.97 -10.45 -16.64
N ALA A 63 -1.78 -9.91 -15.73
CA ALA A 63 -2.36 -8.58 -15.92
C ALA A 63 -1.24 -7.54 -15.74
N VAL A 64 -1.12 -6.59 -16.67
CA VAL A 64 -0.02 -5.60 -16.66
C VAL A 64 -0.59 -4.19 -16.65
N ILE A 65 -0.45 -3.50 -15.53
CA ILE A 65 -1.12 -2.21 -15.31
C ILE A 65 -0.08 -1.12 -15.07
N ILE A 66 -0.24 0.00 -15.76
CA ILE A 66 0.60 1.19 -15.62
C ILE A 66 -0.33 2.38 -15.40
N PHE A 67 -0.30 2.95 -14.21
CA PHE A 67 -1.02 4.18 -13.87
C PHE A 67 -0.01 5.31 -13.71
N ASN A 68 -0.23 6.41 -14.44
CA ASN A 68 0.58 7.61 -14.37
C ASN A 68 -0.30 8.76 -13.89
N ASN A 69 0.07 9.41 -12.79
CA ASN A 69 -0.64 10.56 -12.26
C ASN A 69 -2.17 10.33 -12.09
N VAL A 70 -2.54 9.26 -11.39
CA VAL A 70 -3.94 8.95 -11.07
C VAL A 70 -4.27 9.48 -9.69
N ASN A 71 -5.27 10.36 -9.60
CA ASN A 71 -5.79 10.86 -8.34
C ASN A 71 -7.12 10.16 -8.06
N ALA A 72 -7.20 9.49 -6.92
CA ALA A 72 -8.35 8.68 -6.59
C ALA A 72 -8.71 8.79 -5.11
N ILE A 73 -10.01 8.93 -4.83
CA ILE A 73 -10.59 8.88 -3.49
C ILE A 73 -11.70 7.84 -3.46
N SER A 74 -11.70 6.99 -2.43
CA SER A 74 -12.81 6.11 -2.09
C SER A 74 -13.32 6.44 -0.71
N HIS A 75 -14.61 6.74 -0.63
CA HIS A 75 -15.29 7.13 0.60
C HIS A 75 -15.78 5.93 1.44
N SER A 76 -15.45 4.67 1.07
CA SER A 76 -15.88 3.45 1.77
C SER A 76 -14.75 2.49 2.14
N GLY A 77 -14.75 1.97 3.38
CA GLY A 77 -13.57 1.32 3.96
C GLY A 77 -13.42 -0.17 3.68
N ASN A 78 -14.45 -0.82 3.14
CA ASN A 78 -14.43 -2.27 2.94
C ASN A 78 -13.89 -2.67 1.55
N THR A 79 -13.12 -1.80 0.89
CA THR A 79 -12.59 -2.04 -0.45
C THR A 79 -11.12 -1.62 -0.54
N THR A 80 -10.33 -2.44 -1.22
CA THR A 80 -8.95 -2.13 -1.56
C THR A 80 -8.90 -1.13 -2.71
N MET A 81 -8.13 -0.05 -2.57
CA MET A 81 -7.99 0.97 -3.62
C MET A 81 -7.29 0.38 -4.86
N VAL A 82 -6.20 -0.34 -4.65
CA VAL A 82 -5.42 -1.02 -5.70
C VAL A 82 -5.17 -2.47 -5.28
N ASP A 83 -5.98 -3.40 -5.79
CA ASP A 83 -5.86 -4.85 -5.59
C ASP A 83 -4.99 -5.48 -6.70
N VAL A 84 -3.72 -5.72 -6.37
CA VAL A 84 -2.71 -6.34 -7.22
C VAL A 84 -2.77 -7.85 -7.03
N ASN A 85 -3.89 -8.44 -7.45
CA ASN A 85 -4.39 -9.69 -6.94
C ASN A 85 -3.49 -10.90 -7.26
N MET A 86 -3.73 -11.59 -8.37
CA MET A 86 -3.05 -12.83 -8.74
C MET A 86 -2.46 -12.70 -10.14
N ASN A 87 -1.22 -13.16 -10.33
CA ASN A 87 -0.50 -13.06 -11.59
C ASN A 87 -0.60 -11.63 -12.17
N ALA A 88 -0.33 -10.61 -11.36
CA ALA A 88 -0.45 -9.22 -11.76
C ALA A 88 0.87 -8.47 -11.55
N ASP A 89 1.24 -7.63 -12.51
CA ASP A 89 2.34 -6.68 -12.39
C ASP A 89 1.78 -5.26 -12.56
N VAL A 90 1.82 -4.48 -11.49
CA VAL A 90 1.23 -3.14 -11.43
C VAL A 90 2.32 -2.11 -11.16
N THR A 91 2.35 -1.04 -11.94
CA THR A 91 3.25 0.11 -11.75
C THR A 91 2.43 1.38 -11.56
N LEU A 92 2.63 2.07 -10.44
CA LEU A 92 2.02 3.36 -10.12
C LEU A 92 3.11 4.43 -10.15
N ASN A 93 2.97 5.40 -11.06
CA ASN A 93 3.91 6.50 -11.27
C ASN A 93 3.21 7.82 -10.92
N GLY A 94 3.41 8.30 -9.70
CA GLY A 94 2.74 9.48 -9.18
C GLY A 94 1.25 9.28 -8.92
N GLY A 95 0.59 10.38 -8.58
CA GLY A 95 -0.81 10.39 -8.19
C GLY A 95 -1.01 10.17 -6.69
N SER A 96 -2.28 10.19 -6.27
CA SER A 96 -2.71 10.05 -4.88
C SER A 96 -3.85 9.04 -4.77
N TYR A 97 -3.73 8.11 -3.82
CA TYR A 97 -4.68 7.01 -3.61
C TYR A 97 -5.22 7.07 -2.17
N HIS A 98 -6.42 7.60 -2.00
CA HIS A 98 -7.03 7.85 -0.69
C HIS A 98 -8.22 6.92 -0.42
N SER A 99 -8.08 5.97 0.50
CA SER A 99 -9.17 5.07 0.93
C SER A 99 -9.65 5.37 2.35
N LYS A 100 -10.96 5.50 2.56
CA LYS A 100 -11.56 5.88 3.85
C LYS A 100 -12.53 4.83 4.37
N GLY A 101 -12.53 4.60 5.67
CA GLY A 101 -13.44 3.74 6.43
C GLY A 101 -12.71 2.62 7.18
N THR A 102 -13.42 1.91 8.05
CA THR A 102 -12.85 0.81 8.84
C THR A 102 -12.17 -0.22 7.94
N SER A 103 -10.93 -0.59 8.30
CA SER A 103 -10.08 -1.52 7.54
C SER A 103 -9.77 -1.08 6.10
N ALA A 104 -9.80 0.24 5.83
CA ALA A 104 -9.41 0.79 4.54
C ALA A 104 -8.02 0.31 4.12
N MET A 105 -7.94 -0.23 2.91
CA MET A 105 -6.72 -0.73 2.31
C MET A 105 -6.36 0.12 1.09
N GLY A 106 -5.15 0.69 1.08
CA GLY A 106 -4.63 1.43 -0.06
C GLY A 106 -4.23 0.46 -1.17
N ILE A 107 -3.05 -0.14 -1.04
CA ILE A 107 -2.49 -1.08 -2.00
C ILE A 107 -2.37 -2.44 -1.34
N TRP A 108 -2.90 -3.48 -1.98
CA TRP A 108 -2.80 -4.86 -1.52
C TRP A 108 -2.21 -5.76 -2.59
N VAL A 109 -1.19 -6.54 -2.23
CA VAL A 109 -0.59 -7.55 -3.11
C VAL A 109 -0.77 -8.93 -2.47
N PRO A 110 -1.95 -9.55 -2.55
CA PRO A 110 -2.30 -10.73 -1.75
C PRO A 110 -1.61 -12.03 -2.15
N ASP A 111 -1.04 -12.11 -3.35
CA ASP A 111 -0.53 -13.36 -3.92
C ASP A 111 0.96 -13.27 -4.27
N THR A 112 1.70 -14.37 -4.04
CA THR A 112 3.14 -14.47 -4.28
C THR A 112 3.54 -14.38 -5.76
N THR A 113 2.59 -14.57 -6.68
CA THR A 113 2.78 -14.43 -8.13
C THR A 113 2.68 -12.99 -8.63
N SER A 114 2.27 -12.06 -7.75
CA SER A 114 2.01 -10.67 -8.09
C SER A 114 3.11 -9.73 -7.61
N SER A 115 3.27 -8.61 -8.31
CA SER A 115 4.21 -7.56 -7.94
C SER A 115 3.64 -6.16 -8.15
N VAL A 116 3.98 -5.26 -7.23
CA VAL A 116 3.68 -3.84 -7.36
C VAL A 116 4.96 -3.01 -7.32
N LYS A 117 5.00 -1.98 -8.16
CA LYS A 117 6.00 -0.91 -8.12
C LYS A 117 5.28 0.41 -7.92
N VAL A 118 5.71 1.21 -6.95
CA VAL A 118 5.09 2.49 -6.61
C VAL A 118 6.17 3.55 -6.53
N TYR A 119 6.04 4.61 -7.34
CA TYR A 119 7.03 5.67 -7.48
C TYR A 119 6.38 7.03 -7.32
N ASN A 120 7.00 7.94 -6.58
CA ASN A 120 6.61 9.36 -6.53
C ASN A 120 5.14 9.59 -6.14
N SER A 121 4.53 8.67 -5.38
CA SER A 121 3.08 8.63 -5.15
C SER A 121 2.72 9.04 -3.73
N GLU A 122 1.43 9.26 -3.49
CA GLU A 122 0.85 9.34 -2.16
C GLU A 122 -0.18 8.23 -1.94
N VAL A 123 -0.12 7.56 -0.79
CA VAL A 123 -1.15 6.60 -0.36
C VAL A 123 -1.68 7.03 1.00
N ILE A 124 -2.98 7.32 1.06
CA ILE A 124 -3.68 7.79 2.26
C ILE A 124 -4.73 6.76 2.66
N THR A 125 -4.75 6.37 3.93
CA THR A 125 -5.80 5.51 4.47
C THR A 125 -6.33 6.04 5.79
N GLU A 126 -7.65 6.01 5.97
CA GLU A 126 -8.33 6.52 7.18
C GLU A 126 -9.31 5.47 7.71
N GLY A 127 -9.20 5.09 8.98
CA GLY A 127 -10.12 4.18 9.67
C GLY A 127 -9.40 3.16 10.57
N ASP A 128 -10.10 2.66 11.57
CA ASP A 128 -9.54 1.63 12.47
C ASP A 128 -9.12 0.38 11.68
N GLY A 129 -7.91 -0.11 11.94
CA GLY A 129 -7.30 -1.23 11.23
C GLY A 129 -6.93 -0.93 9.78
N ALA A 130 -6.87 0.35 9.36
CA ALA A 130 -6.48 0.71 8.02
C ALA A 130 -5.00 0.42 7.76
N THR A 131 -4.68 0.06 6.51
CA THR A 131 -3.31 -0.21 6.06
C THR A 131 -3.07 0.47 4.72
N ALA A 132 -2.04 1.31 4.61
CA ALA A 132 -1.77 1.97 3.32
C ALA A 132 -1.17 1.02 2.29
N ILE A 133 -0.14 0.24 2.62
CA ILE A 133 0.44 -0.75 1.70
C ILE A 133 0.70 -2.07 2.43
N GLU A 134 0.09 -3.15 1.93
CA GLU A 134 0.31 -4.52 2.39
C GLU A 134 0.71 -5.44 1.24
N ASN A 135 1.71 -6.31 1.47
CA ASN A 135 2.08 -7.33 0.49
C ASN A 135 2.30 -8.73 1.09
N ARG A 136 1.85 -9.72 0.32
CA ARG A 136 2.27 -11.14 0.32
C ARG A 136 3.00 -11.51 -0.98
N GLY A 137 2.77 -10.76 -2.05
CA GLY A 137 3.61 -10.73 -3.25
C GLY A 137 4.86 -9.89 -3.07
N ARG A 138 5.39 -9.35 -4.16
CA ARG A 138 6.55 -8.44 -4.11
C ARG A 138 6.11 -6.97 -4.16
N ALA A 139 6.66 -6.14 -3.30
CA ALA A 139 6.49 -4.68 -3.36
C ALA A 139 7.84 -3.97 -3.50
N ILE A 140 7.93 -3.04 -4.45
CA ILE A 140 9.03 -2.07 -4.55
C ILE A 140 8.41 -0.68 -4.50
N VAL A 141 8.78 0.12 -3.50
CA VAL A 141 8.19 1.44 -3.28
C VAL A 141 9.31 2.45 -3.11
N ASP A 142 9.33 3.51 -3.92
CA ASP A 142 10.35 4.54 -3.86
C ASP A 142 9.74 5.95 -3.92
N ASN A 143 10.35 6.86 -3.15
CA ASN A 143 9.99 8.28 -3.09
C ASN A 143 8.46 8.49 -2.89
N THR A 144 7.85 7.73 -1.98
CA THR A 144 6.40 7.69 -1.80
C THR A 144 6.04 8.14 -0.39
N ARG A 145 4.95 8.93 -0.29
CA ARG A 145 4.39 9.36 0.99
C ARG A 145 3.23 8.46 1.39
N VAL A 146 3.26 7.97 2.62
CA VAL A 146 2.21 7.15 3.22
C VAL A 146 1.63 7.88 4.43
N VAL A 147 0.31 7.99 4.50
CA VAL A 147 -0.41 8.52 5.66
C VAL A 147 -1.52 7.57 6.04
N THR A 148 -1.52 7.10 7.29
CA THR A 148 -2.54 6.17 7.78
C THR A 148 -3.08 6.65 9.12
N THR A 149 -4.39 6.83 9.23
CA THR A 149 -5.04 7.22 10.49
C THR A 149 -6.04 6.16 10.93
N GLY A 150 -6.14 5.92 12.24
CA GLY A 150 -7.01 4.90 12.84
C GLY A 150 -6.28 4.08 13.90
N ASN A 151 -7.02 3.50 14.84
CA ASN A 151 -6.44 2.60 15.83
C ASN A 151 -5.96 1.31 15.15
N SER A 152 -4.87 0.72 15.66
CA SER A 152 -4.26 -0.50 15.12
C SER A 152 -3.96 -0.42 13.62
N SER A 153 -3.66 0.77 13.11
CA SER A 153 -3.42 1.01 11.69
C SER A 153 -1.95 0.82 11.32
N HIS A 154 -1.67 0.54 10.05
CA HIS A 154 -0.32 0.34 9.53
C HIS A 154 0.00 1.25 8.36
N GLY A 155 1.18 1.89 8.37
CA GLY A 155 1.68 2.59 7.19
C GLY A 155 2.06 1.57 6.11
N ILE A 156 3.11 0.79 6.37
CA ILE A 156 3.50 -0.35 5.53
C ILE A 156 3.57 -1.64 6.33
N TYR A 157 3.09 -2.73 5.74
CA TYR A 157 3.02 -4.05 6.36
C TYR A 157 3.46 -5.14 5.38
N SER A 158 4.53 -5.84 5.71
CA SER A 158 5.10 -6.89 4.86
C SER A 158 4.87 -8.29 5.40
N GLU A 159 4.34 -9.19 4.57
CA GLU A 159 4.32 -10.64 4.76
C GLU A 159 5.20 -11.38 3.74
N SER A 160 5.98 -10.65 2.93
CA SER A 160 6.87 -11.22 1.90
C SER A 160 8.02 -10.25 1.62
N MET A 161 8.48 -10.08 0.38
CA MET A 161 9.54 -9.11 0.06
C MET A 161 8.96 -7.71 -0.20
N PHE A 162 9.29 -6.77 0.69
CA PHE A 162 8.97 -5.35 0.55
C PHE A 162 10.28 -4.55 0.56
N ASP A 163 10.63 -3.96 -0.58
CA ASP A 163 11.77 -3.04 -0.72
C ASP A 163 11.26 -1.60 -0.77
N ALA A 164 11.61 -0.77 0.21
CA ALA A 164 11.15 0.60 0.37
C ALA A 164 12.33 1.59 0.45
N THR A 165 12.32 2.63 -0.39
CA THR A 165 13.37 3.66 -0.39
C THR A 165 12.79 5.07 -0.38
N ASN A 166 13.47 6.01 0.29
CA ASN A 166 13.10 7.44 0.29
C ASN A 166 11.66 7.71 0.74
N MET A 167 11.20 6.98 1.76
CA MET A 167 9.80 7.03 2.19
C MET A 167 9.55 8.16 3.19
N THR A 168 8.35 8.77 3.11
CA THR A 168 7.80 9.56 4.21
C THR A 168 6.55 8.87 4.74
N ILE A 169 6.58 8.37 5.97
CA ILE A 169 5.50 7.58 6.56
C ILE A 169 4.95 8.30 7.78
N SER A 170 3.64 8.48 7.84
CA SER A 170 2.96 9.00 9.04
C SER A 170 1.82 8.10 9.45
N THR A 171 1.76 7.74 10.73
CA THR A 171 0.59 7.04 11.30
C THR A 171 0.03 7.75 12.52
N ALA A 172 -1.28 7.68 12.70
CA ALA A 172 -1.96 8.27 13.86
C ALA A 172 -3.08 7.38 14.38
N GLY A 173 -3.00 7.00 15.66
CA GLY A 173 -3.98 6.17 16.33
C GLY A 173 -3.33 5.24 17.35
N VAL A 174 -4.13 4.75 18.30
CA VAL A 174 -3.64 3.87 19.36
C VAL A 174 -3.12 2.57 18.75
N GLY A 175 -1.88 2.20 19.09
CA GLY A 175 -1.23 0.99 18.57
C GLY A 175 -0.89 1.04 17.07
N SER A 176 -0.92 2.22 16.45
CA SER A 176 -0.55 2.35 15.03
C SER A 176 0.94 2.11 14.81
N ILE A 177 1.30 1.53 13.66
CA ILE A 177 2.68 1.18 13.32
C ILE A 177 3.08 1.80 11.98
N GLY A 178 4.19 2.54 11.98
CA GLY A 178 4.73 3.17 10.78
C GLY A 178 5.12 2.12 9.74
N ALA A 179 6.07 1.26 10.08
CA ALA A 179 6.53 0.20 9.19
C ALA A 179 6.70 -1.12 9.93
N SER A 180 6.20 -2.21 9.34
CA SER A 180 6.23 -3.51 9.99
C SER A 180 6.36 -4.70 9.05
N ALA A 181 6.87 -5.81 9.60
CA ALA A 181 6.90 -7.11 8.95
C ALA A 181 6.33 -8.19 9.87
N ALA A 182 5.69 -9.20 9.29
CA ALA A 182 5.09 -10.33 9.98
C ALA A 182 5.10 -11.59 9.09
N ARG A 183 4.81 -12.76 9.67
CA ARG A 183 4.53 -14.00 8.91
C ARG A 183 5.59 -14.30 7.83
N GLU A 184 6.87 -14.34 8.21
CA GLU A 184 8.01 -14.58 7.28
C GLU A 184 8.32 -13.41 6.34
N GLY A 185 7.62 -12.29 6.49
CA GLY A 185 7.87 -11.06 5.78
C GLY A 185 9.27 -10.49 6.03
N GLN A 186 9.81 -9.92 4.96
CA GLN A 186 11.09 -9.25 4.87
C GLN A 186 10.85 -7.83 4.37
N LEU A 187 11.04 -6.86 5.25
CA LEU A 187 10.97 -5.45 4.92
C LEU A 187 12.37 -4.86 4.90
N ASN A 188 12.84 -4.46 3.73
CA ASN A 188 14.02 -3.64 3.54
C ASN A 188 13.58 -2.19 3.42
N ILE A 189 14.02 -1.31 4.33
CA ILE A 189 13.69 0.11 4.28
C ILE A 189 14.96 0.96 4.40
N ASP A 190 15.18 1.86 3.44
CA ASP A 190 16.37 2.72 3.37
C ASP A 190 15.98 4.18 3.12
N GLY A 191 16.50 5.10 3.93
CA GLY A 191 16.34 6.54 3.73
C GLY A 191 14.91 7.04 4.02
N ALA A 192 14.28 6.59 5.11
CA ALA A 192 12.90 6.95 5.43
C ALA A 192 12.77 7.90 6.63
N SER A 193 11.76 8.76 6.57
CA SER A 193 11.25 9.54 7.70
C SER A 193 9.93 8.93 8.16
N ILE A 194 9.83 8.52 9.43
CA ILE A 194 8.66 7.80 9.96
C ILE A 194 8.17 8.46 11.25
N ASN A 195 6.96 9.00 11.25
CA ASN A 195 6.37 9.65 12.42
C ASN A 195 5.08 8.97 12.82
N THR A 196 4.98 8.54 14.07
CA THR A 196 3.77 7.93 14.61
C THR A 196 3.24 8.71 15.80
N THR A 197 1.92 8.78 15.92
CA THR A 197 1.23 9.45 17.01
C THR A 197 0.12 8.57 17.57
N GLY A 198 -0.11 8.66 18.88
CA GLY A 198 -1.06 7.83 19.61
C GLY A 198 -0.38 6.88 20.58
N ASP A 199 -1.11 6.52 21.64
CA ASP A 199 -0.59 5.63 22.68
C ASP A 199 -0.20 4.28 22.08
N SER A 200 0.92 3.72 22.55
CA SER A 200 1.50 2.48 22.03
C SER A 200 1.86 2.50 20.54
N GLY A 201 1.97 3.68 19.92
CA GLY A 201 2.42 3.82 18.54
C GLY A 201 3.87 3.37 18.34
N MET A 202 4.18 2.82 17.17
CA MET A 202 5.49 2.22 16.88
C MET A 202 6.07 2.76 15.57
N VAL A 203 7.31 3.27 15.57
CA VAL A 203 7.98 3.65 14.31
C VAL A 203 8.25 2.39 13.48
N LEU A 204 8.96 1.41 14.07
CA LEU A 204 9.24 0.11 13.47
C LEU A 204 8.69 -1.01 14.35
N GLY A 205 8.00 -1.98 13.75
CA GLY A 205 7.49 -3.18 14.42
C GLY A 205 7.88 -4.47 13.70
N THR A 206 8.36 -5.48 14.43
CA THR A 206 8.59 -6.82 13.86
C THR A 206 7.79 -7.86 14.62
N PHE A 207 6.95 -8.60 13.91
CA PHE A 207 6.19 -9.71 14.48
C PHE A 207 6.98 -11.03 14.37
N ALA A 208 6.49 -12.08 15.01
CA ALA A 208 7.20 -13.36 15.07
C ALA A 208 7.60 -13.88 13.67
N SER A 209 8.81 -14.45 13.58
CA SER A 209 9.37 -15.02 12.35
C SER A 209 9.46 -14.04 11.18
N SER A 210 9.66 -12.74 11.42
CA SER A 210 9.82 -11.73 10.36
C SER A 210 11.13 -10.96 10.50
N PHE A 211 11.46 -10.19 9.46
CA PHE A 211 12.70 -9.44 9.34
C PHE A 211 12.43 -8.00 8.90
N VAL A 212 13.02 -7.05 9.62
CA VAL A 212 13.15 -5.66 9.16
C VAL A 212 14.63 -5.32 9.07
N ASN A 213 15.05 -4.86 7.90
CA ASN A 213 16.38 -4.34 7.62
C ASN A 213 16.24 -2.85 7.36
N ALA A 214 16.59 -2.05 8.37
CA ALA A 214 16.37 -0.61 8.38
C ALA A 214 17.70 0.14 8.30
N LYS A 215 17.80 1.05 7.32
CA LYS A 215 18.98 1.89 7.06
C LYS A 215 18.55 3.34 6.90
N ASN A 216 19.36 4.28 7.41
CA ASN A 216 19.13 5.72 7.25
C ASN A 216 17.71 6.16 7.64
N ILE A 217 17.20 5.65 8.77
CA ILE A 217 15.85 5.96 9.26
C ILE A 217 15.91 7.09 10.27
N THR A 218 15.11 8.13 10.05
CA THR A 218 14.74 9.10 11.08
C THR A 218 13.30 8.82 11.48
N GLY A 219 13.03 8.70 12.78
CA GLY A 219 11.64 8.52 13.19
C GLY A 219 11.33 8.91 14.61
N THR A 220 10.07 9.28 14.83
CA THR A 220 9.54 9.66 16.13
C THR A 220 8.23 8.93 16.40
N SER A 221 8.03 8.50 17.64
CA SER A 221 6.74 7.99 18.11
C SER A 221 6.32 8.78 19.33
N ALA A 222 5.12 9.36 19.29
CA ALA A 222 4.59 10.23 20.35
C ALA A 222 3.27 9.68 20.91
N GLY A 223 3.25 9.42 22.21
CA GLY A 223 2.10 8.87 22.93
C GLY A 223 2.55 8.15 24.20
N ALA A 224 1.62 7.82 25.09
CA ALA A 224 1.94 6.98 26.24
C ALA A 224 2.41 5.60 25.73
N SER A 225 3.48 5.04 26.30
CA SER A 225 4.03 3.75 25.87
C SER A 225 4.43 3.69 24.38
N ALA A 226 4.78 4.83 23.78
CA ALA A 226 5.28 4.89 22.41
C ALA A 226 6.64 4.18 22.26
N TYR A 227 6.85 3.51 21.11
CA TYR A 227 8.08 2.80 20.78
C TYR A 227 8.71 3.35 19.50
N ALA A 228 10.02 3.61 19.53
CA ALA A 228 10.80 3.74 18.30
C ALA A 228 10.97 2.37 17.62
N LEU A 229 11.17 1.32 18.41
CA LEU A 229 11.34 -0.03 17.92
C LEU A 229 10.60 -1.00 18.83
N TRP A 230 9.76 -1.84 18.23
CA TRP A 230 9.05 -2.90 18.92
C TRP A 230 9.31 -4.27 18.26
N LEU A 231 9.58 -5.26 19.10
CA LEU A 231 10.01 -6.59 18.69
C LEU A 231 9.16 -7.66 19.40
N GLN A 232 8.40 -8.44 18.63
CA GLN A 232 7.69 -9.60 19.14
C GLN A 232 8.63 -10.82 19.16
N LEU A 233 8.74 -11.49 20.31
CA LEU A 233 9.56 -12.68 20.62
C LEU A 233 10.04 -13.53 19.42
N ARG A 234 11.35 -13.82 19.39
CA ARG A 234 12.13 -14.43 18.28
C ARG A 234 12.21 -13.64 16.95
N PRO A 235 12.34 -12.31 16.92
CA PRO A 235 12.66 -11.61 15.68
C PRO A 235 14.18 -11.53 15.47
N MET A 236 14.62 -11.45 14.21
CA MET A 236 15.98 -11.01 13.86
C MET A 236 15.89 -9.63 13.23
N LEU A 237 16.43 -8.63 13.92
CA LEU A 237 16.53 -7.26 13.43
C LEU A 237 17.99 -6.90 13.20
N MET A 238 18.30 -6.31 12.05
CA MET A 238 19.60 -5.72 11.77
C MET A 238 19.41 -4.23 11.48
N VAL A 239 19.91 -3.37 12.37
CA VAL A 239 19.94 -1.91 12.21
C VAL A 239 21.37 -1.49 11.94
N TRP A 240 21.60 -0.79 10.83
CA TRP A 240 22.88 -0.15 10.54
C TRP A 240 22.78 1.34 10.86
N ALA A 241 23.40 1.78 11.97
CA ALA A 241 23.56 3.19 12.28
C ALA A 241 24.89 3.69 11.68
N ALA A 242 24.82 4.50 10.64
CA ALA A 242 25.95 5.33 10.22
C ALA A 242 25.78 6.70 10.88
N THR A 243 26.48 6.94 11.99
CA THR A 243 26.69 8.29 12.51
C THR A 243 27.73 8.99 11.64
N THR A 244 27.34 10.02 10.91
CA THR A 244 28.28 11.02 10.36
C THR A 244 28.12 12.32 11.13
N HIS A 245 29.25 12.84 11.62
CA HIS A 245 29.40 14.10 12.36
C HIS A 245 28.87 15.33 11.63
#